data_AF-A0AAN7DWE0-F1
#
_entry.id   AF-A0AAN7DWE0-F1
#
_cell.length_a   1.000
_cell.length_b   1.000
_cell.length_c   1.000
_cell.angle_alpha   90.00
_cell.angle_beta   90.00
_cell.angle_gamma   90.00
#
_symmetry.space_group_name_H-M   'P 1'
#
loop_
_entity.id
_entity.type
_entity.pdbx_description
1 polymer ?
#
loop_
_entity_poly.entity_id
_entity_poly.type
_entity_poly.pdbx_seq_one_letter_code
_entity_poly.pdbx_strand_id
1 'polypeptide(L)'
;MSPFETPLAPAERLEALMLAEAMVSILGEHWLIGQINLPDKEDPIPVDRFLLLVLEQSRVEVAVLLNELAYLKYEASKSSSSTAQTILSKQRHVAIAFSLMEKIIKLISNASENEGDLIDESTFTNVIRALNETISVVLEYLQDAKEHGQRKGDDLLASVRIIGSYLAETPIACEVKVKMNKGLTAFKILLFDGLMFVLCPFYSICFLLPMLCQITMKIEGCKALASSGGHKAVMECLIKLIGPNNYVVENSSCVFLACDTIMNLLLKREQARLSLDESTFVHLLKALAYWTEGTEDSSILMMASSICALIFDFTSEEALLNHPSFDTSSLNSLSRLIARSLALYEQDMCDDAKEEADLHEIVTAGYSRWAHRFPHIRAAVER
;
A
#
# COMPACT_ATOMS: atom_id res chain seq x y z
N MET A 1 -11.78 -42.45 2.92
CA MET A 1 -10.50 -42.28 2.20
C MET A 1 -10.79 -41.35 1.03
N SER A 2 -10.39 -40.09 1.11
CA SER A 2 -10.57 -39.14 0.01
C SER A 2 -9.54 -39.43 -1.09
N PRO A 3 -9.82 -39.21 -2.38
CA PRO A 3 -8.89 -39.54 -3.47
C PRO A 3 -7.77 -38.50 -3.69
N PHE A 4 -7.54 -37.56 -2.75
CA PHE A 4 -6.70 -36.38 -2.99
C PHE A 4 -5.26 -36.48 -2.48
N GLU A 5 -4.78 -37.66 -2.11
CA GLU A 5 -3.39 -37.87 -1.68
C GLU A 5 -2.61 -38.75 -2.67
N THR A 6 -2.36 -38.24 -3.87
CA THR A 6 -1.13 -38.63 -4.58
C THR A 6 -0.11 -37.51 -4.38
N PRO A 7 0.96 -37.72 -3.59
CA PRO A 7 1.99 -36.72 -3.44
C PRO A 7 2.71 -36.58 -4.78
N LEU A 8 2.37 -35.53 -5.56
CA LEU A 8 3.25 -35.05 -6.62
C LEU A 8 4.64 -34.81 -6.00
N ALA A 9 5.69 -35.12 -6.75
CA ALA A 9 7.04 -34.80 -6.30
C ALA A 9 7.18 -33.27 -6.13
N PRO A 10 8.02 -32.77 -5.20
CA PRO A 10 8.16 -31.32 -4.96
C PRO A 10 8.47 -30.51 -6.23
N ALA A 11 9.24 -31.08 -7.17
CA ALA A 11 9.53 -30.45 -8.45
C ALA A 11 8.29 -30.31 -9.36
N GLU A 12 7.45 -31.35 -9.43
CA GLU A 12 6.25 -31.37 -10.26
C GLU A 12 5.18 -30.40 -9.74
N ARG A 13 5.11 -30.21 -8.42
CA ARG A 13 4.21 -29.22 -7.79
C ARG A 13 4.57 -27.81 -8.20
N LEU A 14 5.86 -27.50 -8.21
CA LEU A 14 6.34 -26.18 -8.55
C LEU A 14 6.13 -25.89 -10.05
N GLU A 15 6.43 -26.85 -10.92
CA GLU A 15 6.16 -26.73 -12.35
C GLU A 15 4.67 -26.48 -12.64
N ALA A 16 3.78 -27.14 -11.87
CA ALA A 16 2.34 -26.90 -11.97
C ALA A 16 1.96 -25.46 -11.55
N LEU A 17 2.55 -24.92 -10.48
CA LEU A 17 2.34 -23.52 -10.09
C LEU A 17 2.89 -22.54 -11.12
N MET A 18 4.05 -22.82 -11.72
CA MET A 18 4.60 -21.99 -12.79
C MET A 18 3.68 -21.96 -14.01
N LEU A 19 3.13 -23.11 -14.40
CA LEU A 19 2.17 -23.20 -15.49
C LEU A 19 0.88 -22.44 -15.15
N ALA A 20 0.36 -22.61 -13.94
CA ALA A 20 -0.82 -21.87 -13.48
C ALA A 20 -0.57 -20.36 -13.51
N GLU A 21 0.59 -19.90 -13.02
CA GLU A 21 0.97 -18.49 -13.02
C GLU A 21 0.97 -17.92 -14.44
N ALA A 22 1.58 -18.63 -15.38
CA ALA A 22 1.61 -18.26 -16.79
C ALA A 22 0.22 -18.24 -17.42
N MET A 23 -0.62 -19.25 -17.14
CA MET A 23 -1.99 -19.31 -17.65
C MET A 23 -2.82 -18.13 -17.18
N VAL A 24 -2.77 -17.82 -15.88
CA VAL A 24 -3.51 -16.68 -15.31
C VAL A 24 -2.95 -15.35 -15.83
N SER A 25 -1.63 -15.22 -16.04
CA SER A 25 -1.03 -14.03 -16.66
C SER A 25 -1.51 -13.78 -18.09
N ILE A 26 -1.76 -14.84 -18.86
CA ILE A 26 -2.16 -14.74 -20.27
C ILE A 26 -3.68 -14.59 -20.42
N LEU A 27 -4.44 -15.35 -19.63
CA LEU A 27 -5.89 -15.51 -19.79
C LEU A 27 -6.71 -14.67 -18.78
N GLY A 28 -6.04 -14.05 -17.80
CA GLY A 28 -6.66 -13.28 -16.74
C GLY A 28 -7.05 -14.12 -15.51
N GLU A 29 -7.38 -13.44 -14.42
CA GLU A 29 -7.71 -14.03 -13.11
C GLU A 29 -8.92 -14.96 -13.17
N HIS A 30 -9.89 -14.66 -14.04
CA HIS A 30 -11.09 -15.48 -14.25
C HIS A 30 -10.80 -16.90 -14.75
N TRP A 31 -9.61 -17.17 -15.26
CA TRP A 31 -9.21 -18.54 -15.62
C TRP A 31 -9.27 -19.50 -14.43
N LEU A 32 -9.02 -19.00 -13.21
CA LEU A 32 -9.09 -19.80 -11.97
C LEU A 32 -10.50 -20.30 -11.64
N ILE A 33 -11.54 -19.68 -12.20
CA ILE A 33 -12.95 -19.99 -11.99
C ILE A 33 -13.66 -20.45 -13.29
N GLY A 34 -12.89 -20.90 -14.28
CA GLY A 34 -13.40 -21.30 -15.57
C GLY A 34 -14.15 -22.65 -15.54
N GLN A 35 -15.32 -22.71 -16.18
CA GLN A 35 -16.05 -23.96 -16.36
C GLN A 35 -15.33 -24.85 -17.38
N ILE A 36 -14.87 -26.03 -16.95
CA ILE A 36 -14.26 -27.03 -17.84
C ILE A 36 -15.26 -28.13 -18.10
N ASN A 37 -15.77 -28.17 -19.34
CA ASN A 37 -16.57 -29.27 -19.84
C ASN A 37 -15.62 -30.34 -20.41
N LEU A 38 -15.39 -31.41 -19.64
CA LEU A 38 -14.68 -32.57 -20.16
C LEU A 38 -15.66 -33.42 -20.98
N PRO A 39 -15.27 -33.89 -22.18
CA PRO A 39 -16.17 -34.65 -23.06
C PRO A 39 -16.67 -35.97 -22.46
N ASP A 40 -16.01 -36.50 -21.42
CA ASP A 40 -16.26 -37.84 -20.85
C ASP A 40 -16.84 -37.82 -19.42
N LYS A 41 -17.33 -36.69 -18.89
CA LYS A 41 -17.98 -36.63 -17.56
C LYS A 41 -19.37 -36.00 -17.62
N GLU A 42 -20.36 -36.70 -17.05
CA GLU A 42 -21.77 -36.24 -16.95
C GLU A 42 -21.92 -35.05 -15.99
N ASP A 43 -21.09 -34.97 -14.94
CA ASP A 43 -21.09 -33.85 -14.00
C ASP A 43 -20.01 -32.81 -14.34
N PRO A 44 -20.38 -31.52 -14.48
CA PRO A 44 -19.40 -30.46 -14.69
C PRO A 44 -18.46 -30.35 -13.48
N ILE A 45 -17.18 -30.10 -13.74
CA ILE A 45 -16.21 -29.83 -12.67
C ILE A 45 -16.65 -28.54 -11.94
N PRO A 46 -16.62 -28.48 -10.59
CA PRO A 46 -16.89 -27.26 -9.85
C PRO A 46 -16.00 -26.12 -10.36
N VAL A 47 -16.62 -24.96 -10.64
CA VAL A 47 -15.95 -23.82 -11.25
C VAL A 47 -14.78 -23.32 -10.42
N ASP A 48 -14.86 -23.43 -9.11
CA ASP A 48 -13.87 -23.03 -8.13
C ASP A 48 -12.75 -24.04 -7.85
N ARG A 49 -12.80 -25.23 -8.49
CA ARG A 49 -11.84 -26.29 -8.19
C ARG A 49 -10.40 -25.88 -8.47
N PHE A 50 -10.14 -25.17 -9.56
CA PHE A 50 -8.79 -24.72 -9.90
C PHE A 50 -8.31 -23.65 -8.94
N LEU A 51 -9.16 -22.68 -8.60
CA LEU A 51 -8.90 -21.69 -7.56
C LEU A 51 -8.44 -22.35 -6.25
N LEU A 52 -9.22 -23.31 -5.73
CA LEU A 52 -8.90 -23.96 -4.46
C LEU A 52 -7.62 -24.81 -4.54
N LEU A 53 -7.40 -25.52 -5.65
CA LEU A 53 -6.19 -26.33 -5.85
C LEU A 53 -4.93 -25.46 -5.93
N VAL A 54 -4.97 -24.39 -6.74
CA VAL A 54 -3.85 -23.45 -6.87
C VAL A 54 -3.59 -22.78 -5.53
N LEU A 55 -4.63 -22.35 -4.81
CA LEU A 55 -4.49 -21.71 -3.51
C LEU A 55 -3.83 -22.62 -2.47
N GLU A 56 -4.35 -23.83 -2.28
CA GLU A 56 -3.80 -24.77 -1.30
C GLU A 56 -2.36 -25.17 -1.66
N GLN A 57 -2.08 -25.38 -2.95
CA GLN A 57 -0.74 -25.71 -3.40
C GLN A 57 0.23 -24.54 -3.20
N SER A 58 -0.16 -23.31 -3.56
CA SER A 58 0.66 -22.11 -3.32
C SER A 58 0.89 -21.89 -1.82
N ARG A 59 -0.11 -22.11 -0.96
CA ARG A 59 0.02 -21.99 0.50
C ARG A 59 1.10 -22.93 1.05
N VAL A 60 1.09 -24.19 0.63
CA VAL A 60 2.08 -25.19 1.06
C VAL A 60 3.47 -24.81 0.57
N GLU A 61 3.62 -24.43 -0.69
CA GLU A 61 4.94 -24.07 -1.24
C GLU A 61 5.51 -22.80 -0.60
N VAL A 62 4.69 -21.78 -0.30
CA VAL A 62 5.14 -20.60 0.43
C VAL A 62 5.72 -20.98 1.79
N ALA A 63 5.02 -21.83 2.55
CA ALA A 63 5.49 -22.24 3.88
C ALA A 63 6.82 -23.02 3.81
N VAL A 64 6.95 -23.95 2.85
CA VAL A 64 8.18 -24.71 2.66
C VAL A 64 9.32 -23.80 2.23
N LEU A 65 9.11 -22.98 1.20
CA LEU A 65 10.17 -22.17 0.61
C LEU A 65 10.64 -21.06 1.54
N LEU A 66 9.76 -20.40 2.28
CA LEU A 66 10.15 -19.37 3.25
C LEU A 66 10.96 -19.98 4.40
N ASN A 67 10.57 -21.15 4.90
CA ASN A 67 11.33 -21.85 5.93
C ASN A 67 12.72 -22.26 5.43
N GLU A 68 12.82 -22.79 4.21
CA GLU A 68 14.12 -23.10 3.60
C GLU A 68 14.97 -21.84 3.35
N LEU A 69 14.36 -20.72 2.94
CA LEU A 69 15.06 -19.46 2.77
C LEU A 69 15.58 -18.91 4.09
N ALA A 70 14.80 -18.99 5.17
CA ALA A 70 15.24 -18.60 6.52
C ALA A 70 16.46 -19.40 6.94
N TYR A 71 16.38 -20.73 6.86
CA TYR A 71 17.49 -21.63 7.17
C TYR A 71 18.75 -21.29 6.34
N LEU A 72 18.61 -21.15 5.01
CA LEU A 72 19.74 -20.88 4.12
C LEU A 72 20.37 -19.49 4.36
N LYS A 73 19.58 -18.49 4.72
CA LYS A 73 20.07 -17.12 4.92
C LYS A 73 20.63 -16.89 6.32
N TYR A 74 20.09 -17.56 7.34
CA TYR A 74 20.34 -17.21 8.74
C TYR A 74 21.11 -18.28 9.50
N GLU A 75 20.86 -19.56 9.24
CA GLU A 75 21.43 -20.68 10.00
C GLU A 75 22.56 -21.41 9.25
N ALA A 76 22.48 -21.50 7.92
CA ALA A 76 23.48 -22.20 7.12
C ALA A 76 24.84 -21.47 7.12
N SER A 77 25.95 -22.22 7.18
CA SER A 77 27.29 -21.63 7.13
C SER A 77 27.49 -20.87 5.80
N LYS A 78 27.95 -19.62 5.89
CA LYS A 78 28.16 -18.71 4.73
C LYS A 78 29.33 -19.11 3.84
N SER A 79 29.34 -20.33 3.31
CA SER A 79 30.49 -20.89 2.61
C SER A 79 30.09 -21.69 1.38
N SER A 80 29.67 -21.03 0.30
CA SER A 80 29.88 -21.43 -1.11
C SER A 80 29.06 -20.59 -2.09
N SER A 81 29.48 -20.54 -3.36
CA SER A 81 28.73 -19.94 -4.47
C SER A 81 27.45 -20.72 -4.82
N SER A 82 27.40 -22.03 -4.57
CA SER A 82 26.20 -22.85 -4.79
C SER A 82 25.04 -22.45 -3.89
N THR A 83 25.31 -22.02 -2.65
CA THR A 83 24.28 -21.52 -1.72
C THR A 83 23.56 -20.28 -2.28
N ALA A 84 24.28 -19.37 -2.94
CA ALA A 84 23.69 -18.16 -3.51
C ALA A 84 22.74 -18.47 -4.68
N GLN A 85 23.10 -19.42 -5.56
CA GLN A 85 22.25 -19.83 -6.68
C GLN A 85 20.99 -20.56 -6.19
N THR A 86 21.10 -21.37 -5.14
CA THR A 86 19.94 -22.02 -4.49
C THR A 86 19.00 -20.99 -3.87
N ILE A 87 19.53 -19.97 -3.18
CA ILE A 87 18.71 -18.88 -2.62
C ILE A 87 17.94 -18.17 -3.74
N LEU A 88 18.62 -17.74 -4.81
CA LEU A 88 17.98 -17.06 -5.94
C LEU A 88 16.88 -17.91 -6.59
N SER A 89 17.12 -19.20 -6.75
CA SER A 89 16.12 -20.14 -7.28
C SER A 89 14.88 -20.19 -6.38
N LYS A 90 15.06 -20.37 -5.07
CA LYS A 90 13.95 -20.39 -4.10
C LYS A 90 13.21 -19.05 -4.01
N GLN A 91 13.92 -17.92 -4.10
CA GLN A 91 13.29 -16.60 -4.16
C GLN A 91 12.37 -16.44 -5.37
N ARG A 92 12.79 -16.93 -6.55
CA ARG A 92 11.94 -16.93 -7.75
C ARG A 92 10.69 -17.79 -7.55
N HIS A 93 10.83 -18.94 -6.92
CA HIS A 93 9.71 -19.85 -6.64
C HIS A 93 8.69 -19.22 -5.68
N VAL A 94 9.18 -18.56 -4.62
CA VAL A 94 8.31 -17.78 -3.71
C VAL A 94 7.61 -16.65 -4.46
N ALA A 95 8.32 -15.93 -5.32
CA ALA A 95 7.74 -14.85 -6.11
C ALA A 95 6.60 -15.34 -7.04
N ILE A 96 6.74 -16.53 -7.62
CA ILE A 96 5.69 -17.16 -8.44
C ILE A 96 4.47 -17.50 -7.59
N ALA A 97 4.68 -18.10 -6.41
CA ALA A 97 3.58 -18.42 -5.51
C ALA A 97 2.88 -17.14 -4.98
N PHE A 98 3.63 -16.09 -4.65
CA PHE A 98 3.07 -14.78 -4.29
C PHE A 98 2.31 -14.13 -5.45
N SER A 99 2.83 -14.18 -6.68
CA SER A 99 2.13 -13.68 -7.87
C SER A 99 0.76 -14.33 -8.03
N LEU A 100 0.69 -15.66 -7.89
CA LEU A 100 -0.59 -16.39 -7.91
C LEU A 100 -1.53 -15.96 -6.79
N MET A 101 -1.03 -15.80 -5.58
CA MET A 101 -1.83 -15.33 -4.45
C MET A 101 -2.35 -13.91 -4.66
N GLU A 102 -1.55 -12.98 -5.20
CA GLU A 102 -2.02 -11.63 -5.54
C GLU A 102 -3.15 -11.67 -6.58
N LYS A 103 -3.04 -12.53 -7.60
CA LYS A 103 -4.09 -12.71 -8.59
C LYS A 103 -5.36 -13.32 -7.98
N ILE A 104 -5.22 -14.25 -7.03
CA ILE A 104 -6.35 -14.78 -6.26
C ILE A 104 -6.99 -13.69 -5.41
N ILE A 105 -6.19 -12.88 -4.72
CA ILE A 105 -6.67 -11.74 -3.91
C ILE A 105 -7.46 -10.76 -4.78
N LYS A 106 -6.92 -10.41 -5.95
CA LYS A 106 -7.61 -9.54 -6.91
C LYS A 106 -8.90 -10.16 -7.44
N LEU A 107 -8.91 -11.46 -7.73
CA LEU A 107 -10.10 -12.18 -8.17
C LEU A 107 -11.23 -12.08 -7.15
N ILE A 108 -10.95 -12.34 -5.88
CA ILE A 108 -11.97 -12.32 -4.82
C ILE A 108 -12.40 -10.90 -4.44
N SER A 109 -11.53 -9.90 -4.62
CA SER A 109 -11.89 -8.49 -4.42
C SER A 109 -12.93 -8.05 -5.45
N ASN A 110 -12.68 -8.33 -6.73
CA ASN A 110 -13.59 -8.01 -7.83
C ASN A 110 -14.93 -8.78 -7.79
N ALA A 111 -14.91 -9.99 -7.22
CA ALA A 111 -16.10 -10.81 -7.01
C ALA A 111 -17.09 -10.09 -6.08
N SER A 112 -16.58 -9.54 -4.96
CA SER A 112 -17.40 -8.85 -3.96
C SER A 112 -18.11 -7.57 -4.46
N GLU A 113 -17.71 -7.02 -5.60
CA GLU A 113 -18.27 -5.80 -6.19
C GLU A 113 -19.35 -6.05 -7.25
N ASN A 114 -19.47 -7.27 -7.78
CA ASN A 114 -20.39 -7.58 -8.89
C ASN A 114 -21.56 -8.47 -8.45
N GLU A 115 -22.81 -8.05 -8.70
CA GLU A 115 -24.06 -8.74 -8.30
C GLU A 115 -24.36 -10.07 -9.04
N GLY A 116 -23.34 -10.84 -9.42
CA GLY A 116 -23.48 -12.09 -10.18
C GLY A 116 -22.39 -13.13 -9.87
N ASP A 117 -22.08 -13.30 -8.59
CA ASP A 117 -20.90 -14.05 -8.13
C ASP A 117 -20.86 -15.51 -8.62
N LEU A 118 -19.77 -15.86 -9.30
CA LEU A 118 -19.42 -17.23 -9.70
C LEU A 118 -18.85 -18.07 -8.54
N ILE A 119 -18.49 -17.42 -7.42
CA ILE A 119 -17.88 -18.02 -6.25
C ILE A 119 -18.92 -18.08 -5.14
N ASP A 120 -19.22 -19.27 -4.63
CA ASP A 120 -20.13 -19.39 -3.49
C ASP A 120 -19.47 -18.90 -2.18
N GLU A 121 -20.32 -18.54 -1.20
CA GLU A 121 -19.90 -18.00 0.10
C GLU A 121 -18.96 -18.95 0.87
N SER A 122 -19.13 -20.27 0.70
CA SER A 122 -18.31 -21.28 1.37
C SER A 122 -16.90 -21.33 0.79
N THR A 123 -16.78 -21.18 -0.52
CA THR A 123 -15.51 -21.09 -1.24
C THR A 123 -14.82 -19.78 -0.92
N PHE A 124 -15.53 -18.66 -0.90
CA PHE A 124 -14.98 -17.38 -0.46
C PHE A 124 -14.38 -17.49 0.95
N THR A 125 -15.13 -18.08 1.90
CA THR A 125 -14.67 -18.31 3.27
C THR A 125 -13.41 -19.18 3.32
N ASN A 126 -13.35 -20.24 2.52
CA ASN A 126 -12.18 -21.10 2.41
C ASN A 126 -10.96 -20.36 1.86
N VAL A 127 -11.15 -19.52 0.84
CA VAL A 127 -10.07 -18.72 0.26
C VAL A 127 -9.52 -17.74 1.30
N ILE A 128 -10.39 -17.02 2.01
CA ILE A 128 -9.97 -16.09 3.06
C ILE A 128 -9.22 -16.81 4.19
N ARG A 129 -9.67 -18.02 4.59
CA ARG A 129 -8.98 -18.81 5.60
C ARG A 129 -7.57 -19.20 5.15
N ALA A 130 -7.42 -19.74 3.94
CA ALA A 130 -6.12 -20.15 3.41
C ALA A 130 -5.17 -18.96 3.23
N LEU A 131 -5.65 -17.82 2.74
CA LEU A 131 -4.86 -16.59 2.65
C LEU A 131 -4.41 -16.10 4.04
N ASN A 132 -5.28 -16.15 5.05
CA ASN A 132 -4.91 -15.78 6.42
C ASN A 132 -3.79 -16.66 7.00
N GLU A 133 -3.86 -17.96 6.76
CA GLU A 133 -2.80 -18.90 7.14
C GLU A 133 -1.49 -18.55 6.45
N THR A 134 -1.50 -18.33 5.13
CA THR A 134 -0.30 -17.94 4.39
C THR A 134 0.31 -16.65 4.93
N ILE A 135 -0.51 -15.60 5.09
CA ILE A 135 -0.03 -14.30 5.56
C ILE A 135 0.58 -14.42 6.96
N SER A 136 0.05 -15.30 7.82
CA SER A 136 0.64 -15.57 9.13
C SER A 136 2.07 -16.13 9.00
N VAL A 137 2.31 -17.07 8.09
CA VAL A 137 3.65 -17.61 7.80
C VAL A 137 4.59 -16.54 7.22
N VAL A 138 4.09 -15.68 6.33
CA VAL A 138 4.88 -14.58 5.76
C VAL A 138 5.31 -13.59 6.85
N LEU A 139 4.43 -13.32 7.82
CA LEU A 139 4.76 -12.45 8.96
C LEU A 139 5.80 -13.07 9.89
N GLU A 140 5.71 -14.37 10.16
CA GLU A 140 6.73 -15.11 10.91
C GLU A 140 8.09 -15.03 10.22
N TYR A 141 8.13 -15.18 8.89
CA TYR A 141 9.36 -15.03 8.10
C TYR A 141 9.97 -13.62 8.21
N LEU A 142 9.15 -12.57 8.13
CA LEU A 142 9.62 -11.20 8.29
C LEU A 142 10.11 -10.90 9.71
N GLN A 143 9.45 -11.49 10.72
CA GLN A 143 9.87 -11.39 12.13
C GLN A 143 11.24 -12.04 12.33
N ASP A 144 11.42 -13.25 11.81
CA ASP A 144 12.69 -13.98 11.85
C ASP A 144 13.82 -13.21 11.15
N ALA A 145 13.53 -12.63 9.98
CA ALA A 145 14.46 -11.76 9.28
C ALA A 145 14.91 -10.57 10.14
N LYS A 146 13.98 -9.91 10.85
CA LYS A 146 14.30 -8.79 11.75
C LYS A 146 15.18 -9.25 12.92
N GLU A 147 14.84 -10.37 13.56
CA GLU A 147 15.61 -10.93 14.68
C GLU A 147 17.05 -11.25 14.29
N HIS A 148 17.25 -11.70 13.05
CA HIS A 148 18.55 -11.93 12.45
C HIS A 148 19.22 -10.67 11.85
N GLY A 149 18.64 -9.48 12.07
CA GLY A 149 19.19 -8.19 11.64
C GLY A 149 19.11 -7.94 10.13
N GLN A 150 18.33 -8.72 9.39
CA GLN A 150 18.19 -8.67 7.94
C GLN A 150 17.14 -7.64 7.56
N ARG A 151 17.58 -6.63 6.81
CA ARG A 151 16.75 -5.45 6.49
C ARG A 151 16.47 -5.27 5.00
N LYS A 152 17.05 -6.10 4.14
CA LYS A 152 16.96 -5.96 2.68
C LYS A 152 16.93 -7.34 2.00
N GLY A 153 16.28 -7.40 0.86
CA GLY A 153 16.18 -8.60 0.03
C GLY A 153 14.88 -8.59 -0.78
N ASP A 154 14.92 -9.12 -1.99
CA ASP A 154 13.76 -9.18 -2.88
C ASP A 154 12.64 -10.04 -2.27
N ASP A 155 13.00 -11.10 -1.53
CA ASP A 155 12.06 -11.93 -0.78
C ASP A 155 11.33 -11.14 0.33
N LEU A 156 12.04 -10.28 1.06
CA LEU A 156 11.45 -9.45 2.10
C LEU A 156 10.51 -8.41 1.46
N LEU A 157 10.94 -7.77 0.36
CA LEU A 157 10.11 -6.81 -0.35
C LEU A 157 8.85 -7.45 -0.94
N ALA A 158 8.98 -8.62 -1.57
CA ALA A 158 7.84 -9.37 -2.10
C ALA A 158 6.89 -9.82 -0.98
N SER A 159 7.43 -10.18 0.19
CA SER A 159 6.65 -10.51 1.39
C SER A 159 5.85 -9.30 1.91
N VAL A 160 6.44 -8.10 1.92
CA VAL A 160 5.70 -6.86 2.26
C VAL A 160 4.59 -6.60 1.25
N ARG A 161 4.88 -6.79 -0.04
CA ARG A 161 3.95 -6.53 -1.12
C ARG A 161 2.70 -7.41 -1.02
N ILE A 162 2.86 -8.74 -0.89
CA ILE A 162 1.70 -9.65 -0.78
C ILE A 162 0.83 -9.34 0.46
N ILE A 163 1.45 -8.96 1.59
CA ILE A 163 0.73 -8.50 2.78
C ILE A 163 -0.06 -7.22 2.49
N GLY A 164 0.57 -6.25 1.84
CA GLY A 164 -0.07 -5.00 1.44
C GLY A 164 -1.28 -5.23 0.55
N SER A 165 -1.11 -6.01 -0.51
CA SER A 165 -2.17 -6.41 -1.44
C SER A 165 -3.32 -7.11 -0.70
N TYR A 166 -3.02 -8.11 0.13
CA TYR A 166 -4.05 -8.83 0.89
C TYR A 166 -4.86 -7.92 1.82
N LEU A 167 -4.19 -7.03 2.55
CA LEU A 167 -4.85 -6.17 3.52
C LEU A 167 -5.67 -5.05 2.87
N ALA A 168 -5.28 -4.58 1.69
CA ALA A 168 -6.01 -3.58 0.93
C ALA A 168 -7.27 -4.15 0.25
N GLU A 169 -7.18 -5.36 -0.27
CA GLU A 169 -8.20 -5.96 -1.14
C GLU A 169 -9.20 -6.85 -0.38
N THR A 170 -9.02 -7.03 0.93
CA THR A 170 -9.95 -7.84 1.74
C THR A 170 -10.42 -7.05 2.98
N PRO A 171 -11.41 -6.17 2.83
CA PRO A 171 -11.94 -5.34 3.92
C PRO A 171 -12.50 -6.16 5.07
N ILE A 172 -13.05 -7.35 4.82
CA ILE A 172 -13.52 -8.27 5.89
C ILE A 172 -12.33 -8.81 6.69
N ALA A 173 -11.21 -9.13 6.06
CA ALA A 173 -9.98 -9.46 6.77
C ALA A 173 -9.43 -8.25 7.51
N CYS A 174 -9.68 -7.02 7.05
CA CYS A 174 -9.36 -5.80 7.77
C CYS A 174 -10.28 -5.57 8.98
N GLU A 175 -11.61 -5.62 8.82
CA GLU A 175 -12.61 -5.38 9.87
C GLU A 175 -12.67 -6.48 10.94
N VAL A 176 -12.60 -7.76 10.54
CA VAL A 176 -12.52 -8.88 11.49
C VAL A 176 -11.22 -8.80 12.29
N LYS A 177 -10.16 -8.23 11.73
CA LYS A 177 -8.88 -8.03 12.42
C LYS A 177 -8.78 -6.73 13.24
N VAL A 178 -9.62 -5.72 12.98
CA VAL A 178 -9.79 -4.55 13.86
C VAL A 178 -10.65 -4.90 15.09
N LYS A 179 -11.61 -5.83 14.98
CA LYS A 179 -12.46 -6.27 16.11
C LYS A 179 -11.91 -7.46 16.91
N MET A 180 -11.18 -8.41 16.30
CA MET A 180 -10.60 -9.55 17.02
C MET A 180 -9.15 -9.27 17.45
N ASN A 181 -8.90 -9.35 18.76
CA ASN A 181 -7.62 -9.23 19.47
C ASN A 181 -6.42 -10.09 18.96
N LYS A 182 -6.51 -10.75 17.80
CA LYS A 182 -5.43 -11.50 17.14
C LYS A 182 -5.05 -10.98 15.74
N GLY A 183 -5.94 -10.27 15.07
CA GLY A 183 -5.65 -9.61 13.79
C GLY A 183 -4.76 -8.39 13.92
N LEU A 184 -4.92 -7.72 15.06
CA LEU A 184 -4.06 -6.68 15.57
C LEU A 184 -2.60 -7.15 15.76
N THR A 185 -2.30 -8.45 15.78
CA THR A 185 -0.92 -8.94 15.95
C THR A 185 -0.11 -8.80 14.66
N ALA A 186 -0.66 -9.10 13.49
CA ALA A 186 -0.02 -8.83 12.20
C ALA A 186 0.24 -7.32 12.03
N PHE A 187 -0.81 -6.52 12.22
CA PHE A 187 -0.78 -5.07 12.11
C PHE A 187 0.09 -4.39 13.18
N LYS A 188 0.11 -4.90 14.43
CA LYS A 188 1.03 -4.44 15.49
C LYS A 188 2.45 -4.89 15.26
N ILE A 189 2.71 -6.10 14.81
CA ILE A 189 4.07 -6.52 14.47
C ILE A 189 4.60 -5.65 13.32
N LEU A 190 3.78 -5.39 12.30
CA LEU A 190 4.13 -4.55 11.15
C LEU A 190 4.38 -3.07 11.52
N LEU A 191 3.50 -2.45 12.33
CA LEU A 191 3.56 -1.03 12.70
C LEU A 191 4.16 -0.77 14.09
N PHE A 192 3.69 -1.43 15.15
CA PHE A 192 4.11 -1.17 16.54
C PHE A 192 5.48 -1.74 16.90
N ASP A 193 5.85 -2.91 16.37
CA ASP A 193 7.22 -3.44 16.55
C ASP A 193 8.22 -2.83 15.56
N GLY A 194 7.78 -1.86 14.75
CA GLY A 194 8.61 -1.13 13.78
C GLY A 194 9.18 -2.01 12.68
N LEU A 195 8.69 -3.24 12.49
CA LEU A 195 9.26 -4.22 11.55
C LEU A 195 9.35 -3.64 10.13
N MET A 196 8.27 -3.02 9.64
CA MET A 196 8.22 -2.41 8.32
C MET A 196 9.08 -1.15 8.19
N PHE A 197 9.18 -0.36 9.26
CA PHE A 197 9.95 0.89 9.27
C PHE A 197 11.45 0.66 9.48
N VAL A 198 11.82 -0.43 10.15
CA VAL A 198 13.21 -0.88 10.31
C VAL A 198 13.73 -1.52 9.02
N LEU A 199 12.85 -2.13 8.22
CA LEU A 199 13.14 -2.71 6.91
C LEU A 199 13.23 -1.64 5.79
N CYS A 200 12.45 -0.55 5.86
CA CYS A 200 12.11 0.42 4.80
C CYS A 200 13.13 0.71 3.67
N PRO A 201 13.06 -0.02 2.54
CA PRO A 201 13.21 0.59 1.23
C PRO A 201 11.94 1.39 0.86
N PHE A 202 12.09 2.47 0.10
CA PHE A 202 11.00 3.29 -0.46
C PHE A 202 9.83 2.46 -1.01
N TYR A 203 10.11 1.38 -1.74
CA TYR A 203 9.10 0.51 -2.35
C TYR A 203 8.19 -0.21 -1.35
N SER A 204 8.67 -0.53 -0.14
CA SER A 204 7.83 -1.17 0.87
C SER A 204 6.68 -0.26 1.31
N ILE A 205 6.93 1.05 1.45
CA ILE A 205 5.86 2.00 1.75
C ILE A 205 4.90 2.10 0.57
N CYS A 206 5.41 2.21 -0.66
CA CYS A 206 4.57 2.28 -1.86
C CYS A 206 3.58 1.11 -1.94
N PHE A 207 4.00 -0.12 -1.64
CA PHE A 207 3.11 -1.29 -1.64
C PHE A 207 2.10 -1.31 -0.49
N LEU A 208 2.37 -0.61 0.61
CA LEU A 208 1.46 -0.52 1.75
C LEU A 208 0.49 0.65 1.66
N LEU A 209 0.74 1.63 0.78
CA LEU A 209 -0.10 2.83 0.65
C LEU A 209 -1.59 2.55 0.44
N PRO A 210 -2.03 1.58 -0.39
CA PRO A 210 -3.46 1.28 -0.54
C PRO A 210 -4.12 0.94 0.81
N MET A 211 -3.49 0.05 1.58
CA MET A 211 -3.95 -0.33 2.91
C MET A 211 -3.88 0.84 3.90
N LEU A 212 -2.77 1.59 3.91
CA LEU A 212 -2.58 2.74 4.80
C LEU A 212 -3.63 3.84 4.57
N CYS A 213 -4.00 4.06 3.32
CA CYS A 213 -5.07 4.99 2.95
C CYS A 213 -6.42 4.53 3.53
N GLN A 214 -6.79 3.26 3.34
CA GLN A 214 -8.04 2.70 3.86
C GLN A 214 -8.14 2.75 5.40
N ILE A 215 -7.09 2.36 6.12
CA ILE A 215 -7.14 2.36 7.59
C ILE A 215 -7.24 3.77 8.17
N THR A 216 -6.64 4.78 7.51
CA THR A 216 -6.58 6.17 7.98
C THR A 216 -7.88 6.92 7.73
N MET A 217 -8.83 6.32 7.00
CA MET A 217 -10.22 6.77 6.99
C MET A 217 -10.83 6.75 8.40
N LYS A 218 -10.45 5.78 9.25
CA LYS A 218 -10.89 5.67 10.66
C LYS A 218 -9.86 6.28 11.61
N ILE A 219 -10.33 6.86 12.71
CA ILE A 219 -9.47 7.53 13.70
C ILE A 219 -8.47 6.57 14.37
N GLU A 220 -8.87 5.31 14.58
CA GLU A 220 -8.04 4.25 15.13
C GLU A 220 -6.82 3.97 14.24
N GLY A 221 -6.99 3.99 12.91
CA GLY A 221 -5.90 3.82 11.97
C GLY A 221 -4.91 4.98 12.01
N CYS A 222 -5.41 6.23 12.08
CA CYS A 222 -4.56 7.41 12.27
C CYS A 222 -3.76 7.33 13.59
N LYS A 223 -4.39 6.92 14.70
CA LYS A 223 -3.71 6.73 15.99
C LYS A 223 -2.62 5.66 15.91
N ALA A 224 -2.91 4.52 15.27
CA ALA A 224 -1.93 3.45 15.09
C ALA A 224 -0.72 3.93 14.27
N LEU A 225 -0.96 4.62 13.14
CA LEU A 225 0.09 5.13 12.26
C LEU A 225 0.90 6.28 12.89
N ALA A 226 0.26 7.09 13.74
CA ALA A 226 0.93 8.10 14.55
C ALA A 226 1.86 7.45 15.58
N SER A 227 1.35 6.49 16.36
CA SER A 227 2.07 5.84 17.45
C SER A 227 3.27 5.00 17.02
N SER A 228 3.24 4.47 15.79
CA SER A 228 4.36 3.71 15.20
C SER A 228 5.45 4.58 14.58
N GLY A 229 5.24 5.89 14.45
CA GLY A 229 6.11 6.75 13.65
C GLY A 229 5.93 6.59 12.13
N GLY A 230 4.98 5.75 11.69
CA GLY A 230 4.80 5.46 10.26
C GLY A 230 4.35 6.64 9.41
N HIS A 231 3.66 7.62 10.02
CA HIS A 231 3.35 8.89 9.38
C HIS A 231 4.60 9.59 8.79
N LYS A 232 5.77 9.50 9.46
CA LYS A 232 7.02 10.06 8.94
C LYS A 232 7.48 9.34 7.69
N ALA A 233 7.40 8.00 7.69
CA ALA A 233 7.77 7.19 6.53
C ALA A 233 6.86 7.46 5.32
N VAL A 234 5.56 7.69 5.54
CA VAL A 234 4.63 8.09 4.48
C VAL A 234 4.98 9.48 3.93
N MET A 235 5.28 10.45 4.79
CA MET A 235 5.71 11.79 4.36
C MET A 235 7.02 11.74 3.58
N GLU A 236 8.02 10.99 4.05
CA GLU A 236 9.28 10.77 3.34
C GLU A 236 9.08 10.06 2.00
N CYS A 237 8.14 9.11 1.94
CA CYS A 237 7.76 8.43 0.70
C CYS A 237 7.17 9.42 -0.30
N LEU A 238 6.22 10.26 0.12
CA LEU A 238 5.64 11.29 -0.74
C LEU A 238 6.71 12.28 -1.23
N ILE A 239 7.58 12.76 -0.35
CA ILE A 239 8.70 13.65 -0.71
C ILE A 239 9.59 13.03 -1.80
N LYS A 240 9.87 11.72 -1.74
CA LYS A 240 10.66 11.00 -2.75
C LYS A 240 9.89 10.75 -4.05
N LEU A 241 8.56 10.63 -3.99
CA LEU A 241 7.70 10.47 -5.17
C LEU A 241 7.62 11.77 -5.98
N ILE A 242 7.48 12.92 -5.31
CA ILE A 242 7.18 14.19 -5.96
C ILE A 242 8.36 15.17 -6.02
N GLY A 243 9.47 14.87 -5.34
CA GLY A 243 10.65 15.73 -5.29
C GLY A 243 11.50 15.71 -6.57
N PRO A 244 12.57 16.51 -6.63
CA PRO A 244 13.40 16.68 -7.83
C PRO A 244 14.20 15.44 -8.24
N ASN A 245 14.44 14.52 -7.31
CA ASN A 245 15.03 13.20 -7.57
C ASN A 245 13.93 12.14 -7.54
N ASN A 246 12.88 12.35 -8.34
CA ASN A 246 11.71 11.47 -8.32
C ASN A 246 12.11 10.03 -8.63
N TYR A 247 11.66 9.10 -7.79
CA TYR A 247 11.71 7.69 -8.15
C TYR A 247 10.56 7.44 -9.11
N VAL A 248 10.87 7.03 -10.35
CA VAL A 248 9.87 6.59 -11.31
C VAL A 248 9.24 5.31 -10.78
N VAL A 249 8.09 5.45 -10.12
CA VAL A 249 7.20 4.32 -9.84
C VAL A 249 6.27 4.20 -11.04
N GLU A 250 6.09 2.98 -11.56
CA GLU A 250 5.27 2.71 -12.75
C GLU A 250 3.80 3.13 -12.60
N ASN A 251 3.36 3.51 -11.39
CA ASN A 251 1.96 3.77 -11.06
C ASN A 251 1.81 5.14 -10.36
N SER A 252 1.20 6.11 -11.04
CA SER A 252 0.89 7.44 -10.51
C SER A 252 -0.07 7.41 -9.31
N SER A 253 -0.82 6.32 -9.15
CA SER A 253 -1.71 6.10 -8.00
C SER A 253 -0.99 6.14 -6.65
N CYS A 254 0.30 5.78 -6.57
CA CYS A 254 1.05 5.87 -5.32
C CYS A 254 1.15 7.31 -4.79
N VAL A 255 1.22 8.31 -5.68
CA VAL A 255 1.29 9.72 -5.26
C VAL A 255 -0.01 10.11 -4.57
N PHE A 256 -1.15 9.85 -5.21
CA PHE A 256 -2.48 10.16 -4.67
C PHE A 256 -2.77 9.40 -3.37
N LEU A 257 -2.47 8.10 -3.31
CA LEU A 257 -2.64 7.32 -2.07
C LEU A 257 -1.80 7.85 -0.91
N ALA A 258 -0.57 8.31 -1.17
CA ALA A 258 0.26 8.95 -0.16
C ALA A 258 -0.32 10.30 0.28
N CYS A 259 -0.80 11.11 -0.66
CA CYS A 259 -1.49 12.36 -0.37
C CYS A 259 -2.75 12.12 0.48
N ASP A 260 -3.63 11.19 0.11
CA ASP A 260 -4.83 10.82 0.85
C ASP A 260 -4.51 10.36 2.26
N THR A 261 -3.50 9.49 2.41
CA THR A 261 -3.04 9.02 3.72
C THR A 261 -2.58 10.19 4.60
N ILE A 262 -1.85 11.15 4.04
CA ILE A 262 -1.39 12.35 4.76
C ILE A 262 -2.55 13.29 5.08
N MET A 263 -3.47 13.53 4.16
CA MET A 263 -4.67 14.34 4.41
C MET A 263 -5.53 13.73 5.53
N ASN A 264 -5.77 12.42 5.49
CA ASN A 264 -6.47 11.69 6.55
C ASN A 264 -5.82 11.87 7.92
N LEU A 265 -4.49 11.83 7.99
CA LEU A 265 -3.73 12.09 9.22
C LEU A 265 -3.86 13.53 9.69
N LEU A 266 -3.76 14.50 8.77
CA LEU A 266 -3.81 15.93 9.09
C LEU A 266 -5.21 16.37 9.53
N LEU A 267 -6.26 15.96 8.82
CA LEU A 267 -7.67 16.22 9.17
C LEU A 267 -8.02 15.68 10.56
N LYS A 268 -7.42 14.55 10.95
CA LYS A 268 -7.67 13.88 12.23
C LYS A 268 -6.58 14.15 13.27
N ARG A 269 -5.68 15.11 13.03
CA ARG A 269 -4.46 15.37 13.83
C ARG A 269 -4.72 15.50 15.32
N GLU A 270 -5.69 16.34 15.70
CA GLU A 270 -6.01 16.62 17.10
C GLU A 270 -6.55 15.37 17.81
N GLN A 271 -7.49 14.66 17.16
CA GLN A 271 -8.10 13.44 17.69
C GLN A 271 -7.10 12.28 17.76
N ALA A 272 -6.14 12.24 16.84
CA ALA A 272 -5.08 11.23 16.78
C ALA A 272 -3.87 11.55 17.66
N ARG A 273 -3.81 12.75 18.26
CA ARG A 273 -2.65 13.28 19.01
C ARG A 273 -1.35 13.19 18.20
N LEU A 274 -1.45 13.49 16.90
CA LEU A 274 -0.32 13.42 15.98
C LEU A 274 0.67 14.56 16.27
N SER A 275 1.90 14.18 16.63
CA SER A 275 3.03 15.10 16.75
C SER A 275 3.80 15.14 15.43
N LEU A 276 3.67 16.23 14.70
CA LEU A 276 4.43 16.45 13.47
C LEU A 276 5.76 17.12 13.80
N ASP A 277 6.83 16.52 13.30
CA ASP A 277 8.17 17.07 13.40
C ASP A 277 8.32 18.24 12.41
N GLU A 278 8.89 19.36 12.87
CA GLU A 278 9.00 20.60 12.10
C GLU A 278 9.78 20.40 10.80
N SER A 279 10.89 19.68 10.87
CA SER A 279 11.71 19.43 9.68
C SER A 279 10.95 18.63 8.63
N THR A 280 10.13 17.66 9.05
CA THR A 280 9.43 16.75 8.14
C THR A 280 8.37 17.49 7.31
N PHE A 281 7.53 18.32 7.92
CA PHE A 281 6.51 19.04 7.17
C PHE A 281 7.11 20.18 6.33
N VAL A 282 8.21 20.81 6.77
CA VAL A 282 8.93 21.80 5.97
C VAL A 282 9.46 21.17 4.68
N HIS A 283 10.07 19.98 4.76
CA HIS A 283 10.52 19.26 3.57
C HIS A 283 9.36 18.84 2.67
N LEU A 284 8.22 18.45 3.25
CA LEU A 284 7.01 18.14 2.49
C LEU A 284 6.46 19.36 1.74
N LEU A 285 6.35 20.53 2.39
CA LEU A 285 5.91 21.76 1.76
C LEU A 285 6.79 22.14 0.55
N LYS A 286 8.11 21.97 0.66
CA LYS A 286 9.03 22.20 -0.47
C LYS A 286 8.81 21.22 -1.61
N ALA A 287 8.59 19.94 -1.29
CA ALA A 287 8.32 18.92 -2.29
C ALA A 287 7.01 19.22 -3.04
N LEU A 288 5.95 19.66 -2.34
CA LEU A 288 4.68 20.09 -2.93
C LEU A 288 4.84 21.35 -3.81
N ALA A 289 5.64 22.32 -3.35
CA ALA A 289 5.95 23.52 -4.12
C ALA A 289 6.65 23.19 -5.46
N TYR A 290 7.60 22.25 -5.42
CA TYR A 290 8.28 21.76 -6.62
C TYR A 290 7.36 20.96 -7.53
N TRP A 291 6.57 20.04 -6.97
CA TRP A 291 5.65 19.17 -7.72
C TRP A 291 4.62 19.94 -8.52
N THR A 292 4.18 21.08 -7.98
CA THR A 292 3.15 21.93 -8.59
C THR A 292 3.70 23.02 -9.51
N GLU A 293 5.02 23.10 -9.68
CA GLU A 293 5.65 24.11 -10.51
C GLU A 293 5.41 23.81 -11.99
N GLY A 294 4.56 24.62 -12.64
CA GLY A 294 4.27 24.52 -14.07
C GLY A 294 3.28 23.41 -14.47
N THR A 295 2.69 22.68 -13.52
CA THR A 295 1.56 21.77 -13.80
C THR A 295 0.25 22.54 -13.86
N GLU A 296 -0.66 22.18 -14.77
CA GLU A 296 -2.05 22.71 -14.88
C GLU A 296 -3.10 21.63 -14.50
N ASP A 297 -2.66 20.49 -13.97
CA ASP A 297 -3.55 19.41 -13.54
C ASP A 297 -4.33 19.80 -12.28
N SER A 298 -5.67 19.91 -12.38
CA SER A 298 -6.54 20.33 -11.27
C SER A 298 -6.38 19.44 -10.05
N SER A 299 -6.41 18.12 -10.26
CA SER A 299 -6.33 17.16 -9.16
C SER A 299 -4.99 17.25 -8.42
N ILE A 300 -3.88 17.46 -9.13
CA ILE A 300 -2.58 17.72 -8.50
C ILE A 300 -2.61 19.02 -7.68
N LEU A 301 -3.13 20.10 -8.26
CA LEU A 301 -3.19 21.41 -7.61
C LEU A 301 -4.09 21.39 -6.36
N MET A 302 -5.25 20.74 -6.44
CA MET A 302 -6.21 20.61 -5.34
C MET A 302 -5.67 19.74 -4.21
N MET A 303 -5.06 18.60 -4.52
CA MET A 303 -4.44 17.72 -3.53
C MET A 303 -3.28 18.40 -2.80
N ALA A 304 -2.37 19.03 -3.55
CA ALA A 304 -1.24 19.73 -2.96
C ALA A 304 -1.69 20.93 -2.11
N SER A 305 -2.66 21.70 -2.60
CA SER A 305 -3.23 22.85 -1.87
C SER A 305 -3.93 22.41 -0.58
N SER A 306 -4.66 21.30 -0.61
CA SER A 306 -5.35 20.76 0.57
C SER A 306 -4.38 20.38 1.67
N ILE A 307 -3.28 19.67 1.32
CA ILE A 307 -2.22 19.35 2.28
C ILE A 307 -1.56 20.63 2.82
N CYS A 308 -1.25 21.59 1.94
CA CYS A 308 -0.66 22.87 2.37
C CYS A 308 -1.57 23.63 3.33
N ALA A 309 -2.87 23.73 3.03
CA ALA A 309 -3.85 24.41 3.87
C ALA A 309 -3.94 23.78 5.27
N LEU A 310 -3.93 22.45 5.35
CA LEU A 310 -3.93 21.72 6.62
C LEU A 310 -2.62 21.89 7.40
N ILE A 311 -1.47 22.03 6.73
CA ILE A 311 -0.18 22.31 7.40
C ILE A 311 -0.13 23.75 7.92
N PHE A 312 -0.56 24.71 7.10
CA PHE A 312 -0.58 26.13 7.47
C PHE A 312 -1.47 26.44 8.67
N ASP A 313 -2.49 25.63 8.93
CA ASP A 313 -3.32 25.75 10.13
C ASP A 313 -2.51 25.71 11.44
N PHE A 314 -1.35 25.04 11.48
CA PHE A 314 -0.55 24.92 12.70
C PHE A 314 0.88 25.48 12.62
N THR A 315 1.19 26.24 11.57
CA THR A 315 2.46 26.98 11.46
C THR A 315 2.20 28.45 11.12
N SER A 316 3.24 29.22 10.82
CA SER A 316 3.13 30.62 10.39
C SER A 316 4.22 30.93 9.36
N GLU A 317 4.02 31.98 8.58
CA GLU A 317 5.01 32.40 7.58
C GLU A 317 6.37 32.72 8.22
N GLU A 318 6.36 33.41 9.37
CA GLU A 318 7.56 33.72 10.13
C GLU A 318 8.31 32.45 10.59
N ALA A 319 7.57 31.46 11.12
CA ALA A 319 8.16 30.19 11.54
C ALA A 319 8.81 29.45 10.36
N LEU A 320 8.12 29.42 9.20
CA LEU A 320 8.68 28.79 8.01
C LEU A 320 9.94 29.51 7.51
N LEU A 321 9.92 30.84 7.42
CA LEU A 321 11.07 31.61 6.92
C LEU A 321 12.28 31.58 7.86
N ASN A 322 12.06 31.38 9.16
CA ASN A 322 13.13 31.18 10.13
C ASN A 322 13.76 29.77 10.08
N HIS A 323 13.11 28.81 9.40
CA HIS A 323 13.63 27.45 9.31
C HIS A 323 14.78 27.37 8.29
N PRO A 324 15.96 26.82 8.65
CA PRO A 324 17.17 26.90 7.82
C PRO A 324 17.06 26.17 6.47
N SER A 325 16.13 25.23 6.35
CA SER A 325 15.90 24.47 5.11
C SER A 325 14.80 25.04 4.22
N PHE A 326 14.11 26.11 4.62
CA PHE A 326 13.01 26.72 3.88
C PHE A 326 13.42 28.08 3.31
N ASP A 327 13.01 28.36 2.09
CA ASP A 327 13.48 29.52 1.34
C ASP A 327 12.32 30.29 0.72
N THR A 328 12.54 31.58 0.44
CA THR A 328 11.51 32.46 -0.10
C THR A 328 11.00 32.02 -1.47
N SER A 329 11.79 31.29 -2.26
CA SER A 329 11.31 30.78 -3.56
C SER A 329 10.26 29.70 -3.36
N SER A 330 10.46 28.80 -2.38
CA SER A 330 9.44 27.82 -1.97
C SER A 330 8.15 28.51 -1.51
N LEU A 331 8.24 29.59 -0.71
CA LEU A 331 7.06 30.35 -0.28
C LEU A 331 6.31 30.99 -1.47
N ASN A 332 7.04 31.53 -2.45
CA ASN A 332 6.43 32.13 -3.65
C ASN A 332 5.70 31.08 -4.50
N SER A 333 6.28 29.89 -4.66
CA SER A 333 5.65 28.77 -5.37
C SER A 333 4.39 28.29 -4.64
N LEU A 334 4.43 28.15 -3.32
CA LEU A 334 3.25 27.83 -2.50
C LEU A 334 2.17 28.92 -2.57
N SER A 335 2.57 30.19 -2.58
CA SER A 335 1.63 31.31 -2.72
C SER A 335 0.88 31.23 -4.05
N ARG A 336 1.61 30.93 -5.14
CA ARG A 336 1.02 30.75 -6.47
C ARG A 336 0.13 29.51 -6.52
N LEU A 337 0.52 28.41 -5.89
CA LEU A 337 -0.29 27.19 -5.78
C LEU A 337 -1.65 27.49 -5.15
N ILE A 338 -1.67 28.15 -3.98
CA ILE A 338 -2.93 28.49 -3.28
C ILE A 338 -3.80 29.46 -4.10
N ALA A 339 -3.18 30.48 -4.73
CA ALA A 339 -3.93 31.39 -5.58
C ALA A 339 -4.58 30.68 -6.78
N ARG A 340 -3.86 29.75 -7.42
CA ARG A 340 -4.38 28.97 -8.54
C ARG A 340 -5.49 28.01 -8.12
N SER A 341 -5.36 27.32 -6.99
CA SER A 341 -6.40 26.39 -6.53
C SER A 341 -7.70 27.09 -6.14
N LEU A 342 -7.62 28.28 -5.54
CA LEU A 342 -8.82 29.08 -5.25
C LEU A 342 -9.46 29.65 -6.52
N ALA A 343 -8.67 29.99 -7.54
CA ALA A 343 -9.19 30.50 -8.81
C ALA A 343 -9.81 29.41 -9.72
N LEU A 344 -9.34 28.16 -9.63
CA LEU A 344 -9.83 27.03 -10.45
C LEU A 344 -11.34 26.80 -10.26
N TYR A 345 -11.83 26.87 -9.01
CA TYR A 345 -13.24 26.63 -8.72
C TYR A 345 -14.17 27.78 -9.15
N GLU A 346 -13.65 29.00 -9.32
CA GLU A 346 -14.43 30.12 -9.86
C GLU A 346 -14.70 29.97 -11.38
N GLN A 347 -13.92 29.15 -12.08
CA GLN A 347 -13.98 29.00 -13.55
C GLN A 347 -14.61 27.70 -14.03
N ASP A 348 -14.59 26.62 -13.26
CA ASP A 348 -15.01 25.28 -13.71
C ASP A 348 -16.35 24.84 -13.09
N MET A 349 -17.45 25.22 -13.73
CA MET A 349 -18.82 24.75 -13.42
C MET A 349 -19.21 23.54 -14.31
N CYS A 350 -18.31 22.57 -14.47
CA CYS A 350 -18.55 21.32 -15.22
C CYS A 350 -18.62 20.11 -14.29
N ASP A 351 -19.20 18.99 -14.74
CA ASP A 351 -19.60 17.83 -13.91
C ASP A 351 -18.47 17.18 -13.07
N ASP A 352 -17.18 17.37 -13.41
CA ASP A 352 -16.02 16.94 -12.62
C ASP A 352 -15.85 17.71 -11.29
N ALA A 353 -16.47 18.89 -11.15
CA ALA A 353 -16.39 19.75 -9.96
C ALA A 353 -17.05 19.16 -8.70
N LYS A 354 -17.79 18.04 -8.81
CA LYS A 354 -18.40 17.37 -7.65
C LYS A 354 -17.40 16.48 -6.88
N GLU A 355 -16.42 15.89 -7.55
CA GLU A 355 -15.46 14.99 -6.90
C GLU A 355 -14.39 15.77 -6.11
N GLU A 356 -14.06 16.99 -6.54
CA GLU A 356 -13.07 17.86 -5.88
C GLU A 356 -13.69 18.89 -4.91
N ALA A 357 -15.01 18.88 -4.73
CA ALA A 357 -15.73 19.82 -3.86
C ALA A 357 -15.24 19.78 -2.40
N ASP A 358 -14.98 18.57 -1.89
CA ASP A 358 -14.49 18.36 -0.53
C ASP A 358 -13.07 18.95 -0.36
N LEU A 359 -12.20 18.80 -1.37
CA LEU A 359 -10.85 19.37 -1.36
C LEU A 359 -10.89 20.91 -1.41
N HIS A 360 -11.79 21.47 -2.23
CA HIS A 360 -11.97 22.91 -2.30
C HIS A 360 -12.49 23.50 -0.98
N GLU A 361 -13.40 22.81 -0.30
CA GLU A 361 -13.85 23.22 1.04
C GLU A 361 -12.67 23.22 2.03
N ILE A 362 -11.80 22.20 2.01
CA ILE A 362 -10.59 22.14 2.85
C ILE A 362 -9.70 23.37 2.61
N VAL A 363 -9.41 23.69 1.34
CA VAL A 363 -8.55 24.83 0.98
C VAL A 363 -9.19 26.16 1.39
N THR A 364 -10.46 26.38 1.06
CA THR A 364 -11.17 27.65 1.34
C THR A 364 -11.36 27.88 2.83
N ALA A 365 -11.79 26.85 3.57
CA ALA A 365 -11.95 26.93 5.02
C ALA A 365 -10.59 27.10 5.71
N GLY A 366 -9.55 26.42 5.22
CA GLY A 366 -8.18 26.59 5.69
C GLY A 366 -7.68 28.02 5.49
N TYR A 367 -7.74 28.54 4.26
CA TYR A 367 -7.31 29.88 3.91
C TYR A 367 -7.94 30.93 4.84
N SER A 368 -9.24 30.83 5.08
CA SER A 368 -9.95 31.73 6.00
C SER A 368 -9.41 31.69 7.44
N ARG A 369 -8.92 30.54 7.92
CA ARG A 369 -8.33 30.38 9.25
C ARG A 369 -6.92 30.92 9.35
N TRP A 370 -6.06 30.69 8.36
CA TRP A 370 -4.61 30.98 8.48
C TRP A 370 -4.10 32.15 7.64
N ALA A 371 -4.87 32.73 6.69
CA ALA A 371 -4.38 33.77 5.78
C ALA A 371 -3.74 34.98 6.49
N HIS A 372 -4.26 35.36 7.67
CA HIS A 372 -3.70 36.46 8.46
C HIS A 372 -2.27 36.20 8.97
N ARG A 373 -1.83 34.94 9.07
CA ARG A 373 -0.47 34.51 9.44
C ARG A 373 0.47 34.38 8.23
N PHE A 374 -0.05 34.54 7.02
CA PHE A 374 0.67 34.35 5.75
C PHE A 374 0.43 35.53 4.80
N PRO A 375 0.99 36.72 5.09
CA PRO A 375 0.78 37.92 4.29
C PRO A 375 1.22 37.77 2.82
N HIS A 376 2.26 37.00 2.50
CA HIS A 376 2.70 36.80 1.11
C HIS A 376 1.68 35.98 0.31
N ILE A 377 1.14 34.92 0.91
CA ILE A 377 0.10 34.09 0.28
C ILE A 377 -1.17 34.91 0.11
N ARG A 378 -1.57 35.66 1.14
CA ARG A 378 -2.73 36.55 1.08
C ARG A 378 -2.64 37.54 -0.08
N ALA A 379 -1.49 38.21 -0.21
CA ALA A 379 -1.25 39.16 -1.29
C ALA A 379 -1.21 38.50 -2.68
N ALA A 380 -0.91 37.20 -2.80
CA ALA A 380 -0.96 36.49 -4.06
C ALA A 380 -2.38 36.06 -4.46
N VAL A 381 -3.25 35.77 -3.48
CA VAL A 381 -4.66 35.41 -3.70
C VAL A 381 -5.53 36.63 -4.00
N GLU A 382 -5.23 37.78 -3.37
CA GLU A 382 -5.97 39.04 -3.57
C GLU A 382 -5.56 39.81 -4.85
N ARG A 383 -4.61 39.28 -5.64
CA ARG A 383 -4.15 39.86 -6.92
C ARG A 383 -4.92 39.26 -8.08
#